data_AF-A0A4Y8WLT2-F1
#
_entry.id   AF-A0A4Y8WLT2-F1
#
_cell.length_a   1.000
_cell.length_b   1.000
_cell.length_c   1.000
_cell.angle_alpha   90.00
_cell.angle_beta   90.00
_cell.angle_gamma   90.00
#
_symmetry.space_group_name_H-M   'P 1'
#
loop_
_entity.id
_entity.type
_entity.pdbx_description
1 polymer ?
#
loop_
_entity_poly.entity_id
_entity_poly.type
_entity_poly.pdbx_seq_one_letter_code
_entity_poly.pdbx_strand_id
1 'polypeptide(L)'
;MMHIIVICEGETEQEFCQKTLSRHLAPYNITIGSPIIGKSRGGIVKWSSLKNQITAHLRQATRSYVTTLIDYYGIETKHEFPEWEESKSIVNKEERMDFLEGRMKADINNDIQHRFIPYIQLHEFEGLLFNRIDLF
;
A
#
# COMPACT_ATOMS: atom_id res chain seq x y z
N MET A 1 9.63 -1.64 -19.88
CA MET A 1 8.74 -2.40 -18.99
C MET A 1 8.84 -1.79 -17.61
N MET A 2 7.71 -1.32 -17.07
CA MET A 2 7.64 -0.75 -15.73
C MET A 2 7.28 -1.87 -14.75
N HIS A 3 7.89 -1.88 -13.57
CA HIS A 3 7.57 -2.85 -12.52
C HIS A 3 7.04 -2.11 -11.28
N ILE A 4 5.91 -2.56 -10.77
CA ILE A 4 5.29 -2.03 -9.56
C ILE A 4 5.30 -3.13 -8.51
N ILE A 5 5.80 -2.80 -7.32
CA ILE A 5 5.75 -3.68 -6.15
C ILE A 5 4.65 -3.17 -5.23
N VAL A 6 3.60 -3.96 -5.05
CA VAL A 6 2.47 -3.68 -4.16
C VAL A 6 2.66 -4.50 -2.89
N ILE A 7 3.09 -3.87 -1.79
CA ILE A 7 3.21 -4.56 -0.50
C ILE A 7 1.82 -4.73 0.08
N CYS A 8 1.34 -5.96 0.13
CA CYS A 8 -0.02 -6.33 0.51
C CYS A 8 -0.11 -6.65 2.01
N GLU A 9 -1.20 -6.27 2.67
CA GLU A 9 -1.45 -6.64 4.07
C GLU A 9 -1.56 -8.15 4.27
N GLY A 10 -2.36 -8.83 3.44
CA GLY A 10 -2.63 -10.25 3.54
C GLY A 10 -2.76 -10.95 2.19
N GLU A 11 -3.26 -12.20 2.24
CA GLU A 11 -3.41 -13.06 1.07
C GLU A 11 -4.51 -12.57 0.13
N THR A 12 -5.57 -11.95 0.65
CA THR A 12 -6.68 -11.41 -0.15
C THR A 12 -6.20 -10.30 -1.09
N GLU A 13 -5.47 -9.31 -0.56
CA GLU A 13 -4.91 -8.20 -1.33
C GLU A 13 -3.86 -8.70 -2.33
N GLN A 14 -3.07 -9.68 -1.93
CA GLN A 14 -2.09 -10.33 -2.80
C GLN A 14 -2.79 -11.03 -3.97
N GLU A 15 -3.85 -11.80 -3.72
CA GLU A 15 -4.61 -12.51 -4.74
C GLU A 15 -5.25 -11.52 -5.72
N PHE A 16 -5.80 -10.41 -5.23
CA PHE A 16 -6.31 -9.33 -6.07
C PHE A 16 -5.24 -8.75 -6.99
N CYS A 17 -4.06 -8.45 -6.45
CA CYS A 17 -2.95 -7.93 -7.24
C CYS A 17 -2.54 -8.92 -8.34
N GLN A 18 -2.46 -10.21 -8.00
CA GLN A 18 -2.01 -11.25 -8.91
C GLN A 18 -3.06 -11.64 -9.95
N LYS A 19 -4.34 -11.67 -9.59
CA LYS A 19 -5.41 -12.16 -10.47
C LYS A 19 -6.14 -11.04 -11.18
N THR A 20 -6.28 -9.85 -10.60
CA THR A 20 -7.09 -8.78 -11.20
C THR A 20 -6.20 -7.66 -11.71
N LEU A 21 -5.39 -7.07 -10.83
CA LEU A 21 -4.59 -5.90 -11.18
C LEU A 21 -3.53 -6.23 -12.23
N SER A 22 -2.85 -7.38 -12.11
CA SER A 22 -1.85 -7.82 -13.08
C SER A 22 -2.44 -7.95 -14.49
N ARG A 23 -3.64 -8.53 -14.64
CA ARG A 23 -4.34 -8.70 -15.92
C ARG A 23 -4.77 -7.36 -16.49
N HIS A 24 -5.23 -6.44 -15.65
CA HIS A 24 -5.62 -5.10 -16.09
C HIS A 24 -4.41 -4.26 -16.54
N LEU A 25 -3.27 -4.43 -15.88
CA LEU A 25 -2.06 -3.64 -16.15
C LEU A 25 -1.15 -4.22 -17.25
N ALA A 26 -1.28 -5.52 -17.57
CA ALA A 26 -0.48 -6.18 -18.60
C ALA A 26 -0.51 -5.50 -19.99
N PRO A 27 -1.68 -5.04 -20.52
CA PRO A 27 -1.73 -4.30 -21.79
C PRO A 27 -0.89 -3.02 -21.82
N TYR A 28 -0.58 -2.45 -20.66
CA TYR A 28 0.22 -1.23 -20.53
C TYR A 28 1.73 -1.51 -20.34
N ASN A 29 2.18 -2.77 -20.51
CA ASN A 29 3.56 -3.20 -20.26
C ASN A 29 4.04 -2.92 -18.82
N ILE A 30 3.12 -3.08 -17.86
CA ILE A 30 3.35 -2.95 -16.43
C ILE A 30 3.25 -4.33 -15.80
N THR A 31 4.29 -4.74 -15.06
CA THR A 31 4.29 -5.98 -14.29
C THR A 31 4.18 -5.68 -12.80
N ILE A 32 3.59 -6.61 -12.06
CA ILE A 32 3.33 -6.45 -10.62
C ILE A 32 4.06 -7.53 -9.83
N GLY A 33 4.76 -7.13 -8.78
CA GLY A 33 5.14 -8.00 -7.66
C GLY A 33 4.26 -7.67 -6.45
N SER A 34 3.74 -8.67 -5.75
CA SER A 34 2.79 -8.46 -4.65
C SER A 34 3.22 -9.18 -3.36
N PRO A 35 4.37 -8.82 -2.76
CA PRO A 35 4.81 -9.43 -1.51
C PRO A 35 3.86 -9.07 -0.36
N ILE A 36 3.62 -10.00 0.55
CA ILE A 36 2.92 -9.72 1.81
C ILE A 36 3.88 -8.99 2.77
N ILE A 37 3.34 -8.19 3.68
CA ILE A 37 4.08 -7.59 4.79
C ILE A 37 4.90 -8.67 5.51
N GLY A 38 6.21 -8.49 5.54
CA GLY A 38 7.12 -9.40 6.21
C GLY A 38 6.94 -9.34 7.73
N LYS A 39 6.92 -10.52 8.37
CA LYS A 39 6.85 -10.79 9.82
C LYS A 39 5.48 -11.10 10.43
N SER A 40 4.36 -10.88 9.74
CA SER A 40 3.04 -11.06 10.36
C SER A 40 2.28 -12.35 9.99
N ARG A 41 2.72 -13.11 8.97
CA ARG A 41 1.87 -14.12 8.30
C ARG A 41 0.51 -13.52 7.87
N GLY A 42 0.51 -12.23 7.49
CA GLY A 42 -0.69 -11.44 7.24
C GLY A 42 -0.97 -10.44 8.36
N GLY A 43 -1.43 -9.24 7.99
CA GLY A 43 -1.81 -8.17 8.91
C GLY A 43 -0.72 -7.11 9.10
N ILE A 44 -1.14 -5.99 9.70
CA ILE A 44 -0.33 -4.78 9.81
C ILE A 44 0.78 -4.94 10.85
N VAL A 45 1.97 -4.43 10.50
CA VAL A 45 3.14 -4.41 11.36
C VAL A 45 3.49 -2.99 11.75
N LYS A 46 4.42 -2.85 12.71
CA LYS A 46 5.04 -1.56 12.99
C LYS A 46 5.61 -0.92 11.73
N TRP A 47 5.38 0.38 11.58
CA TRP A 47 5.85 1.19 10.46
C TRP A 47 7.35 1.02 10.21
N SER A 48 8.17 0.92 11.26
CA SER A 48 9.61 0.66 11.14
C SER A 48 9.94 -0.62 10.35
N SER A 49 9.15 -1.69 10.51
CA SER A 49 9.34 -2.93 9.75
C SER A 49 8.87 -2.78 8.31
N LEU A 50 7.72 -2.13 8.09
CA LEU A 50 7.19 -1.86 6.75
C LEU A 50 8.13 -0.93 5.95
N LYS A 51 8.62 0.15 6.57
CA LYS A 51 9.61 1.07 6.01
C LYS A 51 10.89 0.36 5.58
N ASN A 52 11.38 -0.59 6.38
CA ASN A 52 12.56 -1.39 6.01
C ASN A 52 12.29 -2.24 4.77
N GLN A 53 11.12 -2.86 4.66
CA GLN A 53 10.72 -3.63 3.48
C GLN A 53 10.56 -2.74 2.24
N ILE A 54 9.88 -1.60 2.36
CA ILE A 54 9.75 -0.59 1.30
C ILE A 54 11.13 -0.17 0.80
N THR A 55 12.02 0.21 1.72
CA THR A 55 13.37 0.66 1.41
C THR A 55 14.20 -0.42 0.72
N ALA A 56 14.08 -1.67 1.17
CA ALA A 56 14.75 -2.81 0.54
C ALA A 56 14.31 -2.99 -0.92
N HIS A 57 13.00 -2.97 -1.20
CA HIS A 57 12.48 -3.08 -2.56
C HIS A 57 12.91 -1.90 -3.45
N LEU A 58 12.84 -0.67 -2.93
CA LEU A 58 13.31 0.52 -3.65
C LEU A 58 14.80 0.44 -4.01
N ARG A 59 15.63 -0.12 -3.13
CA ARG A 59 17.09 -0.24 -3.36
C ARG A 59 17.47 -1.38 -4.30
N GLN A 60 16.77 -2.50 -4.25
CA GLN A 60 17.07 -3.67 -5.08
C GLN A 60 16.75 -3.45 -6.55
N ALA A 61 15.66 -2.74 -6.86
CA ALA A 61 15.18 -2.58 -8.22
C ALA A 61 15.14 -1.11 -8.64
N THR A 62 16.21 -0.65 -9.31
CA THR A 62 16.41 0.76 -9.71
C THR A 62 15.33 1.31 -10.65
N ARG A 63 14.53 0.45 -11.29
CA ARG A 63 13.43 0.84 -12.20
C ARG A 63 12.03 0.43 -11.71
N SER A 64 11.89 0.13 -10.41
CA SER A 64 10.59 -0.23 -9.84
C SER A 64 10.03 0.87 -8.95
N TYR A 65 8.71 0.99 -8.99
CA TYR A 65 7.92 1.76 -8.03
C TYR A 65 7.43 0.85 -6.92
N VAL A 66 7.30 1.39 -5.71
CA VAL A 66 6.74 0.67 -4.57
C VAL A 66 5.48 1.39 -4.10
N THR A 67 4.43 0.63 -3.83
CA THR A 67 3.19 1.08 -3.21
C THR A 67 2.76 0.07 -2.14
N THR A 68 1.71 0.39 -1.40
CA THR A 68 1.14 -0.45 -0.35
C THR A 68 -0.32 -0.74 -0.67
N LEU A 69 -0.86 -1.84 -0.17
CA LEU A 69 -2.29 -2.11 -0.18
C LEU A 69 -2.63 -2.65 1.22
N ILE A 70 -2.93 -1.71 2.11
CA ILE A 70 -3.13 -1.91 3.56
C ILE A 70 -4.46 -1.32 3.99
N ASP A 71 -5.22 -2.05 4.80
CA ASP A 71 -6.51 -1.60 5.31
C ASP A 71 -6.31 -0.51 6.38
N TYR A 72 -6.98 0.63 6.20
CA TYR A 72 -6.97 1.70 7.19
C TYR A 72 -7.44 1.22 8.57
N TYR A 73 -8.48 0.39 8.62
CA TYR A 73 -9.10 -0.03 9.88
C TYR A 73 -8.26 -1.05 10.65
N GLY A 74 -7.29 -1.69 10.00
CA GLY A 74 -6.29 -2.53 10.65
C GLY A 74 -5.18 -1.72 11.34
N ILE A 75 -5.05 -0.42 11.08
CA ILE A 75 -3.98 0.40 11.64
C ILE A 75 -4.35 0.86 13.05
N GLU A 76 -3.52 0.50 14.03
CA GLU A 76 -3.64 0.88 15.43
C GLU A 76 -2.44 1.73 15.86
N THR A 77 -2.58 2.47 16.97
CA THR A 77 -1.50 3.28 17.55
C THR A 77 -0.22 2.47 17.82
N LYS A 78 -0.34 1.16 18.16
CA LYS A 78 0.81 0.26 18.39
C LYS A 78 1.67 0.02 17.13
N HIS A 79 1.13 0.31 15.95
CA HIS A 79 1.85 0.19 14.68
C HIS A 79 2.74 1.40 14.38
N GLU A 80 2.64 2.48 15.15
CA GLU A 80 3.60 3.60 15.11
C GLU A 80 3.74 4.22 13.69
N PHE A 81 2.63 4.32 12.94
CA PHE A 81 2.60 5.02 11.66
C PHE A 81 2.88 6.51 11.86
N PRO A 82 3.57 7.16 10.90
CA PRO A 82 4.02 8.54 11.05
C PRO A 82 2.82 9.49 11.19
N GLU A 83 2.83 10.29 12.25
CA GLU A 83 1.78 11.28 12.59
C GLU A 83 0.36 10.67 12.70
N TRP A 84 0.27 9.43 13.19
CA TRP A 84 -1.00 8.72 13.35
C TRP A 84 -1.98 9.42 14.29
N GLU A 85 -1.52 9.92 15.44
CA GLU A 85 -2.39 10.58 16.41
C GLU A 85 -2.87 11.94 15.88
N GLU A 86 -2.00 12.68 15.22
CA GLU A 86 -2.30 13.95 14.56
C GLU A 86 -3.34 13.77 13.46
N SER A 87 -3.24 12.68 12.68
CA SER A 87 -4.21 12.35 11.63
C SER A 87 -5.65 12.22 12.15
N LYS A 88 -5.83 11.81 13.42
CA LYS A 88 -7.16 11.66 14.04
C LYS A 88 -7.89 12.99 14.21
N SER A 89 -7.18 14.12 14.19
CA SER A 89 -7.77 15.46 14.21
C SER A 89 -8.41 15.85 12.86
N ILE A 90 -8.02 15.21 11.76
CA ILE A 90 -8.57 15.46 10.42
C ILE A 90 -9.89 14.70 10.30
N VAL A 91 -11.02 15.40 10.29
CA VAL A 91 -12.36 14.78 10.28
C VAL A 91 -12.68 14.11 8.95
N ASN A 92 -12.31 14.75 7.84
CA ASN A 92 -12.50 14.20 6.51
C ASN A 92 -11.56 12.99 6.31
N LYS A 93 -12.13 11.81 6.04
CA LYS A 93 -11.36 10.57 5.92
C LYS A 93 -10.46 10.54 4.69
N GLU A 94 -10.89 11.14 3.58
CA GLU A 94 -10.08 11.22 2.36
C GLU A 94 -8.86 12.11 2.59
N GLU A 95 -9.06 13.31 3.16
CA GLU A 95 -7.96 14.20 3.55
C GLU A 95 -7.03 13.57 4.59
N ARG A 96 -7.58 12.72 5.48
CA ARG A 96 -6.78 11.95 6.43
C ARG A 96 -5.88 10.92 5.73
N MET A 97 -6.36 10.29 4.65
CA MET A 97 -5.55 9.34 3.88
C MET A 97 -4.43 10.08 3.16
N ASP A 98 -4.76 11.17 2.46
CA ASP A 98 -3.77 12.02 1.80
C ASP A 98 -2.68 12.49 2.79
N PHE A 99 -3.09 12.88 4.00
CA PHE A 99 -2.18 13.25 5.07
C PHE A 99 -1.26 12.08 5.45
N LEU A 100 -1.83 10.93 5.82
CA LEU A 100 -1.06 9.76 6.26
C LEU A 100 -0.11 9.25 5.17
N GLU A 101 -0.59 9.16 3.93
CA GLU A 101 0.21 8.77 2.76
C GLU A 101 1.35 9.78 2.52
N GLY A 102 1.06 11.08 2.63
CA GLY A 102 2.08 12.13 2.60
C GLY A 102 3.15 11.95 3.67
N ARG A 103 2.75 11.58 4.90
CA ARG A 103 3.67 11.34 6.02
C ARG A 103 4.48 10.06 5.87
N MET A 104 3.87 8.99 5.37
CA MET A 104 4.56 7.76 4.99
C MET A 104 5.63 8.05 3.94
N LYS A 105 5.29 8.84 2.91
CA LYS A 105 6.23 9.23 1.87
C LYS A 105 7.37 10.08 2.42
N ALA A 106 7.05 11.11 3.21
CA ALA A 106 8.01 12.02 3.83
C ALA A 106 9.06 11.29 4.68
N ASP A 107 8.69 10.17 5.29
CA ASP A 107 9.59 9.38 6.14
C ASP A 107 10.54 8.45 5.37
N ILE A 108 10.40 8.32 4.03
CA ILE A 108 11.35 7.59 3.18
C ILE A 108 12.52 8.50 2.76
N ASN A 109 13.73 7.94 2.66
CA ASN A 109 14.93 8.68 2.23
C ASN A 109 14.74 9.39 0.88
N ASN A 110 15.12 10.67 0.83
CA ASN A 110 14.86 11.57 -0.31
C ASN A 110 15.41 11.06 -1.66
N ASP A 111 16.52 10.33 -1.66
CA ASP A 111 17.15 9.79 -2.88
C ASP A 111 16.29 8.73 -3.59
N ILE A 112 15.40 8.06 -2.86
CA ILE A 112 14.53 6.99 -3.38
C ILE A 112 13.03 7.27 -3.22
N GLN A 113 12.67 8.29 -2.42
CA GLN A 113 11.29 8.66 -2.08
C GLN A 113 10.39 8.88 -3.30
N HIS A 114 10.93 9.42 -4.40
CA HIS A 114 10.17 9.71 -5.62
C HIS A 114 9.57 8.45 -6.29
N ARG A 115 10.09 7.25 -5.96
CA ARG A 115 9.57 5.96 -6.44
C ARG A 115 8.61 5.28 -5.46
N PHE A 116 8.35 5.91 -4.31
CA PHE A 116 7.38 5.44 -3.35
C PHE A 116 6.07 6.21 -3.49
N ILE A 117 4.99 5.47 -3.72
CA ILE A 117 3.63 5.98 -3.86
C ILE A 117 2.79 5.23 -2.80
N PRO A 118 2.77 5.69 -1.54
CA PRO A 118 1.99 5.02 -0.50
C PRO A 118 0.51 4.99 -0.87
N TYR A 119 -0.18 3.94 -0.45
CA TYR A 119 -1.63 3.83 -0.60
C TYR A 119 -2.22 3.08 0.61
N ILE A 120 -3.22 3.70 1.24
CA ILE A 120 -4.01 3.12 2.32
C ILE A 120 -5.44 2.92 1.81
N GLN A 121 -5.92 1.68 1.92
CA GLN A 121 -7.27 1.30 1.52
C GLN A 121 -8.27 1.79 2.59
N LEU A 122 -8.96 2.90 2.30
CA LEU A 122 -9.96 3.48 3.21
C LEU A 122 -11.32 2.78 3.19
N HIS A 123 -11.75 2.35 2.00
CA HIS A 123 -13.04 1.69 1.80
C HIS A 123 -12.83 0.18 1.82
N GLU A 124 -13.81 -0.59 2.28
CA GLU A 124 -13.66 -2.05 2.31
C GLU A 124 -13.34 -2.60 0.92
N PHE A 125 -12.38 -3.52 0.87
CA PHE A 125 -11.90 -4.14 -0.37
C PHE A 125 -13.05 -4.79 -1.17
N GLU A 126 -14.08 -5.28 -0.48
CA GLU A 126 -15.31 -5.79 -1.07
C GLU A 126 -16.00 -4.76 -1.99
N GLY A 127 -15.92 -3.46 -1.69
CA GLY A 127 -16.42 -2.40 -2.57
C GLY A 127 -15.70 -2.29 -3.91
N LEU A 128 -14.42 -2.70 -3.99
CA LEU A 128 -13.68 -2.83 -5.26
C LEU A 128 -14.06 -4.11 -6.01
N LEU A 129 -14.32 -5.20 -5.28
CA LEU A 129 -14.72 -6.48 -5.86
C LEU A 129 -16.14 -6.47 -6.40
N PHE A 130 -17.08 -5.80 -5.72
CA PHE A 130 -18.52 -5.85 -6.00
C PHE A 130 -19.05 -4.60 -6.71
N ASN A 131 -18.19 -3.73 -7.25
CA ASN A 131 -18.64 -2.52 -7.98
C ASN A 131 -19.33 -2.82 -9.33
N ARG A 132 -19.34 -4.08 -9.79
CA ARG A 132 -20.19 -4.53 -10.91
C ARG A 132 -21.56 -4.95 -10.39
N ILE A 133 -22.42 -3.95 -10.22
CA ILE A 133 -23.83 -4.05 -9.83
C ILE A 133 -24.70 -4.66 -10.95
N ASP A 134 -24.17 -4.85 -12.17
CA ASP A 134 -24.88 -5.39 -13.35
C ASP A 134 -25.36 -6.85 -13.22
N LEU A 135 -25.29 -7.46 -12.03
CA LEU A 135 -25.57 -8.87 -11.74
C LEU A 135 -26.68 -9.11 -10.72
N PHE A 136 -27.43 -8.07 -10.33
CA PHE A 136 -28.72 -8.20 -9.64
C PHE A 136 -29.89 -7.98 -10.60
#